data_AF-A0A0C3E816-F1
#
_entry.id   AF-A0A0C3E816-F1
#
_cell.length_a   1.000
_cell.length_b   1.000
_cell.length_c   1.000
_cell.angle_alpha   90.00
_cell.angle_beta   90.00
_cell.angle_gamma   90.00
#
_symmetry.space_group_name_H-M   'P 1'
#
loop_
_entity.id
_entity.type
_entity.pdbx_description
1 polymer ?
#
loop_
_entity_poly.entity_id
_entity_poly.type
_entity_poly.pdbx_seq_one_letter_code
_entity_poly.pdbx_strand_id
1 'polypeptide(L)' 'LPIFNATVRLKTYYQSRRDSITDILGKLGKDYPNPKAFRPIALLNTTAKLLVSADIADETAYIREKHNLLPNTHFGG' A
#
# COMPACT_ATOMS: atom_id res chain seq x y z
N LEU A 1 -13.78 10.33 1.92
CA LEU A 1 -13.55 11.73 2.38
C LEU A 1 -13.57 12.68 1.17
N PRO A 2 -14.20 13.85 1.24
CA PRO A 2 -14.36 14.75 0.08
C PRO A 2 -13.05 15.15 -0.60
N ILE A 3 -11.97 15.27 0.18
CA ILE A 3 -10.65 15.70 -0.32
C ILE A 3 -9.95 14.62 -1.16
N PHE A 4 -10.17 13.33 -0.88
CA PHE A 4 -9.59 12.23 -1.65
C PHE A 4 -10.29 12.09 -3.01
N ASN A 5 -11.62 12.12 -3.01
CA ASN A 5 -12.42 12.18 -4.24
C ASN A 5 -12.06 13.39 -5.11
N ALA A 6 -11.83 14.55 -4.48
CA ALA A 6 -11.38 15.74 -5.19
C ALA A 6 -10.01 15.53 -5.87
N THR A 7 -9.05 14.87 -5.19
CA THR A 7 -7.74 14.60 -5.79
C THR A 7 -7.81 13.68 -7.00
N VAL A 8 -8.66 12.64 -6.96
CA VAL A 8 -8.90 11.76 -8.11
C VAL A 8 -9.59 12.52 -9.24
N ARG A 9 -10.67 13.25 -8.93
CA ARG A 9 -11.45 14.01 -9.93
C ARG A 9 -10.62 15.09 -10.63
N LEU A 10 -9.77 15.81 -9.88
CA LEU A 10 -8.90 16.86 -10.38
C LEU A 10 -7.60 16.33 -11.00
N LYS A 11 -7.38 14.99 -10.98
CA LYS A 11 -6.16 14.33 -11.46
C LYS A 11 -4.89 14.97 -10.88
N THR A 12 -4.96 15.38 -9.62
CA THR A 12 -3.88 16.10 -8.95
C THR A 12 -3.29 15.26 -7.82
N TYR A 13 -1.98 15.28 -7.73
CA TYR A 13 -1.24 14.56 -6.70
C TYR A 13 -0.22 15.48 -6.07
N TYR A 14 -0.39 15.75 -4.78
CA TYR A 14 0.53 16.60 -4.03
C TYR A 14 1.91 15.93 -3.94
N GLN A 15 2.98 16.66 -4.25
CA GLN A 15 4.30 16.07 -4.42
C GLN A 15 4.79 15.35 -3.15
N SER A 16 4.56 15.92 -1.95
CA SER A 16 5.00 15.28 -0.71
C SER A 16 4.27 13.97 -0.36
N ARG A 17 3.17 13.66 -1.06
CA ARG A 17 2.50 12.36 -0.91
C ARG A 17 3.28 11.23 -1.58
N ARG A 18 4.26 11.56 -2.43
CA ARG A 18 5.18 10.60 -3.06
C ARG A 18 6.35 10.23 -2.15
N ASP A 19 6.54 10.98 -1.07
CA ASP A 19 7.64 10.76 -0.14
C ASP A 19 7.36 9.52 0.72
N SER A 20 8.41 8.72 0.93
CA SER A 20 8.40 7.58 1.82
C SER A 20 9.71 7.48 2.58
N ILE A 21 9.65 7.02 3.82
CA ILE A 21 10.82 6.68 4.63
C ILE A 21 10.96 5.17 4.64
N THR A 22 12.12 4.64 4.24
CA THR A 22 12.39 3.21 4.32
C THR A 22 13.10 2.89 5.61
N ASP A 23 12.45 2.09 6.46
CA ASP A 23 13.04 1.60 7.70
C ASP A 23 13.32 0.09 7.62
N ILE A 24 14.33 -0.38 8.34
CA ILE A 24 14.79 -1.77 8.29
C ILE A 24 14.25 -2.53 9.49
N LEU A 25 13.30 -3.44 9.25
CA LEU A 25 12.70 -4.27 10.30
C LEU A 25 13.31 -5.68 10.33
N GLY A 26 13.67 -6.15 11.52
CA GLY A 26 14.10 -7.54 11.74
C GLY A 26 12.93 -8.54 11.66
N LYS A 27 13.17 -9.70 11.06
CA LYS A 27 12.24 -10.83 11.06
C LYS A 27 12.26 -11.51 12.42
N LEU A 28 11.08 -11.79 12.97
CA LEU A 28 10.96 -12.57 14.20
C LEU A 28 11.54 -13.99 13.99
N GLY A 29 12.33 -14.47 14.94
CA GLY A 29 12.89 -15.83 14.92
C GLY A 29 14.04 -16.05 13.92
N LYS A 30 14.76 -14.99 13.52
CA LYS A 30 15.94 -15.08 12.67
C LYS A 30 17.18 -14.54 13.38
N ASP A 31 18.32 -15.16 13.12
CA ASP A 31 19.61 -14.70 13.62
C ASP A 31 20.05 -13.45 12.84
N TYR A 32 20.29 -12.38 13.59
CA TYR A 32 20.59 -11.03 13.10
C TYR A 32 21.89 -10.83 12.28
N PRO A 33 22.95 -11.67 12.31
CA PRO A 33 24.10 -11.44 11.44
C PRO A 33 23.82 -11.75 9.96
N ASN A 34 22.69 -12.39 9.63
CA ASN A 34 22.32 -12.69 8.25
C ASN A 34 21.49 -11.53 7.65
N PRO A 35 21.89 -10.92 6.51
CA PRO A 35 21.08 -9.90 5.82
C PRO A 35 19.65 -10.35 5.50
N LYS A 36 19.42 -11.65 5.30
CA LYS A 36 18.07 -12.23 5.08
C LYS A 36 17.18 -12.15 6.32
N ALA A 37 17.72 -11.81 7.49
CA ALA A 37 16.98 -11.58 8.72
C ALA A 37 16.28 -10.21 8.73
N PHE A 38 16.57 -9.32 7.79
CA PHE A 38 15.94 -7.99 7.73
C PHE A 38 14.97 -7.87 6.55
N ARG A 39 14.00 -6.94 6.68
CA ARG A 39 13.06 -6.53 5.65
C ARG A 39 13.04 -4.99 5.62
N PRO A 40 13.40 -4.36 4.50
CA PRO A 40 13.11 -2.94 4.32
C PRO A 40 11.60 -2.74 4.18
N ILE A 41 11.04 -1.78 4.91
CA ILE A 41 9.64 -1.40 4.87
C ILE A 41 9.56 0.08 4.52
N ALA A 42 8.95 0.38 3.38
CA ALA A 42 8.66 1.75 2.98
C ALA A 42 7.41 2.26 3.71
N LEU A 43 7.59 3.27 4.55
CA LEU A 43 6.54 4.00 5.25
C LEU A 43 6.13 5.19 4.39
N LEU A 44 4.96 5.06 3.77
CA LEU A 44 4.33 6.13 2.99
C LEU A 44 3.86 7.26 3.92
N ASN A 45 3.84 8.49 3.38
CA ASN A 45 3.16 9.61 4.03
C ASN A 45 1.73 9.22 4.47
N THR A 46 1.32 9.60 5.68
CA THR A 46 0.01 9.22 6.26
C THR A 46 -1.17 9.59 5.38
N THR A 47 -1.17 10.77 4.75
CA THR A 47 -2.24 11.20 3.84
C THR A 47 -2.27 10.36 2.57
N ALA A 48 -1.10 9.97 2.05
CA ALA A 48 -0.99 9.07 0.90
C ALA A 48 -1.47 7.65 1.27
N LYS A 49 -1.06 7.15 2.44
CA LYS A 49 -1.47 5.85 2.96
C LYS A 49 -2.99 5.77 3.10
N LEU A 50 -3.62 6.79 3.69
CA LEU A 50 -5.08 6.86 3.86
C LEU A 50 -5.82 6.88 2.52
N LEU A 51 -5.38 7.68 1.54
CA LEU A 51 -5.97 7.70 0.21
C LEU A 51 -5.94 6.31 -0.45
N VAL A 52 -4.79 5.64 -0.36
CA VAL A 52 -4.62 4.32 -0.98
C VAL A 52 -5.42 3.27 -0.22
N SER A 53 -5.29 3.19 1.10
CA SER A 53 -5.85 2.08 1.87
C SER A 53 -7.35 2.18 2.11
N ALA A 54 -7.88 3.39 2.36
CA ALA A 54 -9.29 3.56 2.77
C ALA A 54 -10.25 3.89 1.62
N ASP A 55 -9.74 4.06 0.40
CA ASP A 55 -10.55 4.49 -0.76
C ASP A 55 -10.21 3.58 -1.95
N ILE A 56 -9.01 3.75 -2.51
CA ILE A 56 -8.64 3.11 -3.78
C ILE A 56 -8.49 1.58 -3.63
N ALA A 57 -7.83 1.10 -2.58
CA ALA A 57 -7.56 -0.33 -2.39
C ALA A 57 -8.84 -1.12 -2.15
N ASP A 58 -9.75 -0.62 -1.30
CA ASP A 58 -11.01 -1.27 -0.99
C ASP A 58 -11.92 -1.34 -2.23
N GLU A 59 -12.03 -0.24 -2.99
CA GLU A 59 -12.82 -0.23 -4.23
C GLU A 59 -12.22 -1.17 -5.29
N THR A 60 -10.89 -1.17 -5.44
CA THR A 60 -10.20 -2.07 -6.36
C THR A 60 -10.37 -3.53 -5.96
N ALA A 61 -10.32 -3.84 -4.66
CA ALA A 61 -10.56 -5.18 -4.15
C ALA A 61 -11.99 -5.64 -4.43
N TYR A 62 -12.99 -4.78 -4.17
CA TYR A 62 -14.38 -5.07 -4.48
C TYR A 62 -14.60 -5.35 -5.98
N ILE A 63 -14.07 -4.51 -6.87
CA ILE A 63 -14.18 -4.70 -8.32
C ILE A 63 -13.50 -5.99 -8.75
N ARG A 64 -12.29 -6.25 -8.23
CA ARG A 64 -11.51 -7.47 -8.50
C ARG A 64 -12.31 -8.73 -8.17
N GLU A 65 -12.95 -8.77 -7.01
CA GLU A 65 -13.74 -9.91 -6.54
C GLU A 65 -15.05 -10.05 -7.32
N LYS A 66 -15.80 -8.96 -7.45
CA LYS A 66 -17.11 -8.95 -8.14
C LYS A 66 -17.03 -9.46 -9.58
N HIS A 67 -15.95 -9.14 -10.28
CA HIS A 67 -15.77 -9.48 -11.68
C HIS A 67 -14.85 -10.68 -11.90
N ASN A 68 -14.45 -11.41 -10.85
CA ASN A 68 -13.49 -12.52 -10.90
C ASN A 68 -12.24 -12.17 -11.73
N LEU A 69 -11.71 -10.95 -11.52
CA LEU A 69 -10.63 -10.42 -12.37
C LEU A 69 -9.32 -11.15 -12.18
N LEU A 70 -9.18 -11.93 -11.11
CA LEU A 70 -7.98 -12.72 -10.85
C LEU A 70 -8.27 -14.22 -10.88
N PRO A 71 -7.25 -15.04 -11.21
CA PRO A 71 -7.39 -16.48 -11.25
C PRO A 71 -7.83 -17.05 -9.90
N ASN A 72 -8.63 -18.12 -9.95
CA ASN A 72 -9.06 -18.87 -8.76
C ASN A 72 -7.90 -19.51 -7.97
N THR A 73 -6.70 -19.53 -8.54
CA THR A 73 -5.46 -20.00 -7.90
C THR A 73 -4.67 -18.90 -7.20
N HIS A 74 -5.15 -17.66 -7.22
CA HIS A 74 -4.48 -16.55 -6.55
C HIS A 74 -4.84 -16.52 -5.06
N PHE A 75 -3.94 -17.06 -4.23
CA PHE A 75 -4.05 -17.04 -2.78
C PHE A 75 -3.04 -16.06 -2.17
N GLY A 76 -3.55 -15.10 -1.40
CA GLY A 76 -2.74 -14.11 -0.69
C GLY A 76 -2.37 -12.87 -1.51
N GLY A 77 -2.21 -11.75 -0.82
CA GLY A 77 -1.59 -10.51 -1.31
C GLY A 77 -0.38 -10.16 -0.46
#